data_AF-A0A1G1XWL3-F1
#
_entry.id   AF-A0A1G1XWL3-F1
#
_cell.length_a   1.000
_cell.length_b   1.000
_cell.length_c   1.000
_cell.angle_alpha   90.00
_cell.angle_beta   90.00
_cell.angle_gamma   90.00
#
_symmetry.space_group_name_H-M   'P 1'
#
loop_
_entity.id
_entity.type
_entity.pdbx_description
1 polymer ?
#
loop_
_entity_poly.entity_id
_entity_poly.type
_entity_poly.pdbx_seq_one_letter_code
_entity_poly.pdbx_strand_id
1 'polypeptide(L)'
;MNLFIIGIIEMLIITAWTKAVSDTKVIASGIITFINILIWYYVLQAIVQDINNWGLAVIYALGCSLGTVLATAFFRLQETKNKKIGWLIKLKNRLPW
;
A
#
# COMPACT_ATOMS: atom_id res chain seq x y z
N MET A 1 -16.77 -0.44 -11.83
CA MET A 1 -15.68 0.57 -11.85
C MET A 1 -15.25 1.00 -10.45
N ASN A 2 -16.17 1.12 -9.47
CA ASN A 2 -15.84 1.50 -8.09
C ASN A 2 -14.86 0.51 -7.40
N LEU A 3 -15.05 -0.81 -7.58
CA LEU A 3 -14.22 -1.85 -6.96
C LEU A 3 -12.75 -1.85 -7.43
N PHE A 4 -12.46 -1.42 -8.66
CA PHE A 4 -11.10 -1.32 -9.17
C PHE A 4 -10.27 -0.30 -8.38
N ILE A 5 -10.84 0.88 -8.16
CA ILE A 5 -10.20 1.97 -7.41
C ILE A 5 -10.06 1.57 -5.93
N ILE A 6 -11.08 0.91 -5.38
CA ILE A 6 -11.03 0.38 -4.02
C ILE A 6 -9.88 -0.62 -3.86
N GLY A 7 -9.70 -1.55 -4.79
CA GLY A 7 -8.58 -2.50 -4.76
C GLY A 7 -7.20 -1.82 -4.80
N ILE A 8 -7.06 -0.73 -5.57
CA ILE A 8 -5.82 0.07 -5.59
C ILE A 8 -5.58 0.72 -4.22
N ILE A 9 -6.60 1.40 -3.68
CA ILE A 9 -6.51 2.12 -2.40
C ILE A 9 -6.23 1.14 -1.26
N GLU A 10 -6.89 -0.01 -1.27
CA GLU A 10 -6.70 -1.06 -0.27
C GLU A 10 -5.26 -1.55 -0.24
N MET A 11 -4.64 -1.80 -1.40
CA MET A 11 -3.24 -2.22 -1.45
C MET A 11 -2.28 -1.12 -0.98
N LEU A 12 -2.60 0.17 -1.17
CA LEU A 12 -1.83 1.27 -0.58
C LEU A 12 -1.94 1.30 0.95
N ILE A 13 -3.15 1.08 1.48
CA ILE A 13 -3.39 1.02 2.93
C ILE A 13 -2.66 -0.16 3.56
N ILE A 14 -2.72 -1.34 2.93
CA ILE A 14 -1.99 -2.54 3.38
C ILE A 14 -0.48 -2.28 3.36
N THR A 15 0.04 -1.63 2.32
CA THR A 15 1.48 -1.31 2.28
C THR A 15 1.89 -0.33 3.39
N ALA A 16 1.04 0.66 3.70
CA ALA A 16 1.26 1.56 4.83
C ALA A 16 1.18 0.83 6.18
N TRP A 17 0.25 -0.11 6.32
CA TRP A 17 0.16 -1.00 7.48
C TRP A 17 1.43 -1.83 7.67
N THR A 18 1.92 -2.48 6.60
CA THR A 18 3.14 -3.29 6.64
C THR A 18 4.34 -2.48 7.13
N LYS A 19 4.43 -1.20 6.72
CA LYS A 19 5.46 -0.29 7.22
C LYS A 19 5.26 0.05 8.69
N ALA A 20 4.03 0.35 9.12
CA ALA A 20 3.73 0.68 10.52
C ALA A 20 4.01 -0.49 11.47
N VAL A 21 3.71 -1.72 11.04
CA VAL A 21 4.05 -2.96 11.76
C VAL A 21 5.57 -3.16 11.81
N SER A 22 6.27 -2.96 10.69
CA SER A 22 7.73 -3.09 10.64
C SER A 22 8.45 -2.08 11.54
N ASP A 23 7.91 -0.87 11.68
CA ASP A 23 8.42 0.17 12.59
C ASP A 23 7.98 -0.03 14.05
N THR A 24 7.37 -1.17 14.41
CA THR A 24 6.84 -1.50 15.75
C THR A 24 5.83 -0.48 16.32
N LYS A 25 5.14 0.27 15.47
CA LYS A 25 4.14 1.26 15.89
C LYS A 25 2.81 0.57 16.21
N VAL A 26 2.72 -0.02 17.40
CA VAL A 26 1.58 -0.85 17.85
C VAL A 26 0.23 -0.15 17.66
N ILE A 27 0.06 1.08 18.18
CA ILE A 27 -1.21 1.82 18.10
C ILE A 27 -1.58 2.13 16.64
N ALA A 28 -0.62 2.61 15.84
CA ALA A 28 -0.87 2.93 14.44
C ALA A 28 -1.23 1.68 13.63
N SER A 29 -0.54 0.56 13.87
CA SER A 29 -0.85 -0.71 13.21
C SER A 29 -2.26 -1.20 13.53
N GLY A 30 -2.70 -1.07 14.79
CA GLY A 30 -4.05 -1.46 15.21
C GLY A 30 -5.15 -0.62 14.56
N ILE A 31 -4.98 0.71 14.49
CA ILE A 31 -5.95 1.61 13.82
C ILE A 31 -6.06 1.26 12.34
N ILE A 32 -4.93 1.06 11.67
CA ILE A 32 -4.94 0.72 10.24
C ILE A 32 -5.56 -0.66 10.02
N THR A 33 -5.31 -1.65 10.89
CA THR A 33 -5.99 -2.95 10.82
C THR A 33 -7.50 -2.82 10.95
N PHE A 34 -8.00 -2.00 11.89
CA PHE A 34 -9.44 -1.78 12.04
C PHE A 34 -10.06 -1.20 10.76
N ILE A 35 -9.44 -0.18 10.18
CA ILE A 35 -9.88 0.41 8.91
C ILE A 35 -9.83 -0.63 7.77
N ASN A 36 -8.77 -1.45 7.72
CA ASN A 36 -8.63 -2.47 6.70
C ASN A 36 -9.74 -3.52 6.73
N ILE A 37 -10.16 -3.94 7.94
CA ILE A 37 -11.27 -4.88 8.12
C ILE A 37 -12.59 -4.27 7.60
N LEU A 38 -12.84 -2.98 7.82
CA LEU A 38 -14.04 -2.30 7.32
C LEU A 38 -14.08 -2.25 5.78
N ILE A 39 -12.92 -2.02 5.14
CA ILE A 39 -12.80 -2.04 3.68
C ILE A 39 -13.08 -3.45 3.16
N TRP A 40 -12.48 -4.47 3.78
CA TRP A 40 -12.72 -5.87 3.44
C TRP A 40 -14.19 -6.25 3.55
N TYR A 41 -14.86 -5.83 4.61
CA TYR A 41 -16.29 -6.07 4.80
C TYR A 41 -17.12 -5.51 3.64
N TYR A 42 -16.85 -4.27 3.23
CA TYR A 42 -17.52 -3.64 2.09
C TYR A 42 -17.26 -4.40 0.78
N VAL A 43 -16.00 -4.77 0.51
CA VAL A 43 -15.63 -5.49 -0.72
C VAL A 43 -16.31 -6.86 -0.76
N LEU A 44 -16.28 -7.61 0.33
CA LEU A 44 -16.94 -8.92 0.43
C LEU A 44 -18.45 -8.78 0.22
N GLN A 45 -19.08 -7.76 0.82
CA GLN A 45 -20.51 -7.52 0.61
C GLN A 45 -20.82 -7.25 -0.88
N ALA A 46 -20.02 -6.41 -1.54
CA ALA A 46 -20.19 -6.11 -2.96
C ALA A 46 -19.99 -7.34 -3.86
N ILE A 47 -19.05 -8.23 -3.53
CA ILE A 47 -18.82 -9.48 -4.28
C ILE A 47 -19.96 -10.49 -4.03
N VAL A 48 -20.44 -10.60 -2.79
CA VAL A 48 -21.50 -11.56 -2.43
C VAL A 48 -22.85 -11.13 -3.01
N GLN A 49 -23.15 -9.83 -3.07
CA GLN A 49 -24.39 -9.32 -3.65
C GLN A 49 -24.51 -9.65 -5.15
N ASP A 50 -23.39 -9.67 -5.87
CA ASP A 50 -23.33 -9.97 -7.31
C ASP A 50 -22.49 -11.23 -7.60
N ILE A 51 -22.71 -12.30 -6.81
CA ILE A 51 -21.90 -13.54 -6.88
C ILE A 51 -21.90 -14.23 -8.26
N ASN A 52 -22.95 -14.02 -9.06
CA ASN A 52 -23.03 -14.54 -10.44
C ASN A 52 -22.15 -13.77 -11.43
N ASN A 53 -21.65 -12.60 -11.05
CA ASN A 53 -20.81 -11.74 -11.88
C ASN A 53 -19.35 -11.82 -11.45
N TRP A 54 -18.70 -12.92 -11.85
CA TRP A 54 -17.27 -13.19 -11.68
C TRP A 54 -16.37 -12.09 -12.27
N GLY A 55 -16.88 -11.27 -13.21
CA GLY A 55 -16.19 -10.09 -13.72
C GLY A 55 -15.87 -9.05 -12.65
N LEU A 56 -16.71 -8.91 -11.61
CA LEU A 56 -16.45 -7.97 -10.51
C LEU A 56 -15.23 -8.38 -9.68
N ALA A 57 -15.10 -9.67 -9.39
CA ALA A 57 -13.93 -10.22 -8.68
C ALA A 57 -12.64 -10.03 -9.49
N VAL A 58 -12.70 -10.24 -10.81
CA VAL A 58 -11.55 -10.03 -11.70
C VAL A 58 -11.14 -8.56 -11.74
N ILE A 59 -12.08 -7.63 -11.87
CA ILE A 59 -11.79 -6.18 -11.88
C ILE A 59 -11.19 -5.74 -10.54
N TYR A 60 -11.71 -6.24 -9.42
CA TYR A 60 -11.13 -5.97 -8.11
C TYR A 60 -9.71 -6.54 -7.99
N ALA A 61 -9.48 -7.79 -8.41
CA ALA A 61 -8.15 -8.40 -8.42
C ALA A 61 -7.15 -7.65 -9.31
N LEU A 62 -7.59 -7.12 -10.46
CA LEU A 62 -6.77 -6.25 -11.31
C LEU A 62 -6.40 -4.95 -10.60
N GLY A 63 -7.34 -4.33 -9.89
CA GLY A 63 -7.07 -3.14 -9.07
C GLY A 63 -6.03 -3.42 -7.98
N CYS A 64 -6.16 -4.55 -7.29
CA CYS A 64 -5.21 -5.00 -6.27
C CYS A 64 -3.81 -5.25 -6.84
N SER A 65 -3.71 -5.95 -7.98
CA SER A 65 -2.44 -6.19 -8.67
C SER A 65 -1.76 -4.87 -9.03
N LEU A 66 -2.50 -3.95 -9.64
CA LEU A 66 -2.00 -2.64 -10.06
C LEU A 66 -1.58 -1.77 -8.87
N GLY A 67 -2.38 -1.77 -7.78
CA GLY A 67 -2.06 -1.11 -6.53
C GLY A 67 -0.77 -1.62 -5.90
N THR A 68 -0.52 -2.94 -5.94
CA THR A 68 0.71 -3.56 -5.44
C THR A 68 1.93 -3.12 -6.24
N VAL A 69 1.84 -3.12 -7.58
CA VAL A 69 2.93 -2.66 -8.45
C VAL A 69 3.24 -1.18 -8.20
N LEU A 70 2.21 -0.34 -8.08
CA LEU A 70 2.39 1.09 -7.77
C LEU A 70 3.02 1.31 -6.39
N ALA A 71 2.53 0.61 -5.37
CA ALA A 71 3.04 0.73 -4.01
C ALA A 71 4.52 0.30 -3.95
N THR A 72 4.85 -0.87 -4.50
CA THR A 72 6.22 -1.39 -4.51
C THR A 72 7.17 -0.49 -5.32
N ALA A 73 6.73 0.03 -6.46
CA ALA A 73 7.51 1.00 -7.24
C ALA A 73 7.76 2.30 -6.44
N PHE A 74 6.74 2.82 -5.74
CA PHE A 74 6.88 4.01 -4.91
C PHE A 74 7.88 3.81 -3.76
N PHE A 75 7.81 2.67 -3.06
CA PHE A 75 8.77 2.33 -2.00
C PHE A 75 10.20 2.21 -2.53
N ARG A 76 10.38 1.57 -3.69
CA ARG A 76 11.70 1.46 -4.35
C ARG A 76 12.28 2.83 -4.71
N LEU A 77 11.45 3.76 -5.19
CA LEU A 77 11.87 5.14 -5.47
C LEU A 77 12.24 5.88 -4.17
N GLN A 78 11.49 5.68 -3.10
CA GLN A 78 11.76 6.31 -1.80
C GLN A 78 13.09 5.84 -1.21
N GLU A 79 13.40 4.54 -1.24
CA GLU A 79 14.70 4.02 -0.82
C GLU A 79 15.85 4.57 -1.65
N THR A 80 15.69 4.60 -2.97
CA THR A 80 16.73 5.09 -3.90
C THR A 80 17.07 6.56 -3.62
N LYS A 81 16.04 7.40 -3.41
CA LYS A 81 16.22 8.82 -3.07
C LYS A 81 16.92 9.00 -1.72
N ASN A 82 16.53 8.21 -0.71
CA ASN A 82 17.11 8.29 0.63
C ASN A 82 18.60 7.87 0.63
N LYS A 83 18.94 6.81 -0.13
CA LYS A 83 20.33 6.34 -0.28
C LYS A 83 21.23 7.37 -0.97
N LYS A 84 20.72 8.04 -2.01
CA LYS A 84 21.44 9.08 -2.76
C LYS A 84 21.69 10.32 -1.90
N ILE A 85 20.70 10.75 -1.11
CA ILE A 85 20.83 11.84 -0.14
C ILE A 85 21.84 11.49 0.95
N GLY A 86 21.77 10.28 1.52
CA GLY A 86 22.74 9.82 2.51
C GLY A 86 24.18 9.80 1.97
N TRP A 87 24.37 9.40 0.71
CA TRP A 87 25.69 9.45 0.06
C TRP A 87 26.18 10.88 -0.15
N LEU A 88 25.31 11.81 -0.59
CA LEU A 88 25.64 13.23 -0.75
C LEU A 88 25.99 13.90 0.58
N ILE A 89 25.27 13.61 1.66
CA ILE A 89 25.59 14.09 3.01
C ILE A 89 26.93 13.52 3.48
N LYS A 90 27.16 12.22 3.26
CA LYS A 90 28.42 11.55 3.62
C LYS A 90 29.61 12.08 2.81
N LEU A 91 29.39 12.46 1.54
CA LEU A 91 30.38 13.11 0.69
C LEU A 91 30.69 14.53 1.18
N LYS A 92 29.65 15.30 1.51
CA LYS A 92 29.79 16.65 2.07
C LYS A 92 30.55 16.65 3.40
N ASN A 93 30.28 15.70 4.29
CA ASN A 93 31.02 15.55 5.56
C ASN A 93 32.44 14.98 5.41
N ARG A 94 32.80 14.43 4.23
CA ARG A 94 34.17 13.96 3.95
C ARG A 94 35.03 14.98 3.21
N LEU A 95 34.43 16.07 2.71
CA LEU A 95 35.20 17.19 2.18
C LEU A 95 35.63 18.08 3.36
N PRO A 96 36.94 18.23 3.62
CA PRO A 96 37.42 19.19 4.59
C PRO A 96 37.22 20.59 4.02
N TRP A 97 36.29 21.33 4.60
CA TRP A 97 36.46 22.76 4.79
C TRP A 97 36.72 22.96 6.28
#